data_AF-A0A813E857-F1
#
_entry.id   AF-A0A813E857-F1
#
_cell.length_a   1.000
_cell.length_b   1.000
_cell.length_c   1.000
_cell.angle_alpha   90.00
_cell.angle_beta   90.00
_cell.angle_gamma   90.00
#
_symmetry.space_group_name_H-M   'P 1'
#
loop_
_entity.id
_entity.type
_entity.pdbx_description
1 polymer ?
#
loop_
_entity_poly.entity_id
_entity_poly.type
_entity_poly.pdbx_seq_one_letter_code
_entity_poly.pdbx_strand_id
1 'polypeptide(L)'
;LGHWVGTQRRARKGQGGLKINAEQIEQLDSLEFVWVVSKSASWEEMFELLKAYQQEHDHTRVPKSYVADNGAKLGNWVNNQRSARKGQGGCKIDAEYIEQLDSLGFVWGVNRAASCEENFELLKAYKQEHGHTRVPQSYVADDGFKLGSWVSAQRKARRGQGGRKIDAQQIEKLDSLGFAWAVN
;
A
#
# COMPACT_ATOMS: atom_id res chain seq x y z
N LEU A 1 -20.29 -2.22 3.96
CA LEU A 1 -20.61 -3.42 3.13
C LEU A 1 -19.89 -4.70 3.59
N GLY A 2 -18.68 -4.63 4.16
CA GLY A 2 -17.93 -5.83 4.62
C GLY A 2 -18.58 -6.70 5.70
N HIS A 3 -19.41 -6.14 6.59
CA HIS A 3 -20.11 -6.91 7.64
C HIS A 3 -21.14 -7.91 7.06
N TRP A 4 -21.80 -7.53 5.95
CA TRP A 4 -22.80 -8.37 5.29
C TRP A 4 -22.13 -9.55 4.57
N VAL A 5 -21.03 -9.28 3.86
CA VAL A 5 -20.20 -10.28 3.18
C VAL A 5 -19.65 -11.32 4.16
N GLY A 6 -19.16 -10.90 5.33
CA GLY A 6 -18.68 -11.81 6.39
C GLY A 6 -19.79 -12.65 7.03
N THR A 7 -21.04 -12.19 6.98
CA THR A 7 -22.20 -12.93 7.49
C THR A 7 -22.64 -14.01 6.51
N GLN A 8 -22.67 -13.71 5.21
CA GLN A 8 -22.99 -14.68 4.15
C GLN A 8 -21.94 -15.81 4.05
N ARG A 9 -20.66 -15.49 4.23
CA ARG A 9 -19.55 -16.47 4.22
C ARG A 9 -19.59 -17.44 5.42
N ARG A 10 -20.05 -16.95 6.57
CA ARG A 10 -20.27 -17.74 7.80
C ARG A 10 -21.47 -18.68 7.65
N ALA A 11 -22.57 -18.17 7.09
CA ALA A 11 -23.78 -18.91 6.76
C ALA A 11 -23.52 -20.12 5.85
N ARG A 12 -22.71 -19.97 4.79
CA ARG A 12 -22.34 -21.07 3.87
C ARG A 12 -21.52 -22.18 4.53
N LYS A 13 -20.69 -21.83 5.52
CA LYS A 13 -19.88 -22.81 6.29
C LYS A 13 -20.66 -23.48 7.43
N GLY A 14 -21.96 -23.19 7.56
CA GLY A 14 -22.82 -23.70 8.64
C GLY A 14 -22.46 -23.12 10.01
N GLN A 15 -21.70 -22.03 10.08
CA GLN A 15 -21.30 -21.39 11.32
C GLN A 15 -22.01 -20.05 11.49
N GLY A 16 -22.83 -19.92 12.53
CA GLY A 16 -23.71 -18.77 12.75
C GLY A 16 -25.15 -19.05 12.30
N GLY A 17 -26.12 -18.37 12.93
CA GLY A 17 -27.55 -18.71 12.81
C GLY A 17 -28.23 -18.37 11.46
N LEU A 18 -27.51 -17.74 10.52
CA LEU A 18 -28.04 -17.41 9.20
C LEU A 18 -27.83 -18.59 8.26
N LYS A 19 -28.88 -19.05 7.57
CA LYS A 19 -28.81 -20.10 6.53
C LYS A 19 -28.98 -19.43 5.17
N ILE A 20 -27.95 -19.52 4.32
CA ILE A 20 -28.02 -19.07 2.93
C ILE A 20 -28.69 -20.16 2.10
N ASN A 21 -29.64 -19.80 1.23
CA ASN A 21 -30.34 -20.75 0.37
C ASN A 21 -29.62 -20.89 -0.99
N ALA A 22 -29.97 -21.92 -1.77
CA ALA A 22 -29.29 -22.25 -3.03
C ALA A 22 -29.37 -21.10 -4.06
N GLU A 23 -30.50 -20.39 -4.10
CA GLU A 23 -30.73 -19.26 -5.01
C GLU A 23 -29.81 -18.07 -4.70
N GLN A 24 -29.53 -17.80 -3.42
CA GLN A 24 -28.58 -16.76 -2.99
C GLN A 24 -27.13 -17.12 -3.34
N ILE A 25 -26.80 -18.41 -3.41
CA ILE A 25 -25.46 -18.86 -3.82
C ILE A 25 -25.28 -18.62 -5.33
N GLU A 26 -26.28 -18.95 -6.14
CA GLU A 26 -26.26 -18.78 -7.59
C GLU A 26 -26.12 -17.32 -8.01
N GLN A 27 -26.83 -16.42 -7.33
CA GLN A 27 -26.72 -14.97 -7.58
C GLN A 27 -25.32 -14.43 -7.29
N LEU A 28 -24.67 -14.92 -6.23
CA LEU A 28 -23.32 -14.50 -5.86
C LEU A 28 -22.26 -15.13 -6.77
N ASP A 29 -22.47 -16.37 -7.23
CA ASP A 29 -21.61 -17.00 -8.26
C ASP A 29 -21.69 -16.24 -9.59
N SER A 30 -22.86 -15.71 -9.97
CA SER A 30 -23.02 -14.88 -11.17
C SER A 30 -22.28 -13.54 -11.10
N LEU A 31 -21.87 -13.13 -9.90
CA LEU A 31 -21.11 -11.90 -9.64
C LEU A 31 -19.60 -12.17 -9.47
N GLU A 32 -19.11 -13.34 -9.88
CA GLU A 32 -17.71 -13.79 -9.69
C GLU A 32 -17.24 -13.68 -8.24
N PHE A 33 -18.16 -13.89 -7.29
CA PHE A 33 -17.86 -13.72 -5.89
C PHE A 33 -16.91 -14.83 -5.38
N VAL A 34 -15.71 -14.44 -4.93
CA VAL A 34 -14.73 -15.40 -4.42
C VAL A 34 -15.13 -15.91 -3.03
N TRP A 35 -15.38 -17.23 -2.95
CA TRP A 35 -15.94 -17.91 -1.77
C TRP A 35 -14.91 -18.53 -0.81
N VAL A 36 -13.71 -18.85 -1.30
CA VAL A 36 -12.67 -19.53 -0.51
C VAL A 36 -11.44 -18.64 -0.46
N VAL A 37 -10.93 -18.40 0.74
CA VAL A 37 -9.60 -17.82 0.95
C VAL A 37 -8.88 -18.79 1.88
N SER A 38 -7.86 -19.47 1.35
CA SER A 38 -6.99 -20.35 2.12
C SER A 38 -6.22 -19.54 3.17
N LYS A 39 -5.87 -20.16 4.31
CA LYS A 39 -5.14 -19.51 5.41
C LYS A 39 -3.72 -19.06 5.04
N SER A 40 -3.22 -19.47 3.88
CA SER A 40 -1.99 -18.99 3.25
C SER A 40 -2.33 -18.68 1.80
N ALA A 41 -2.44 -17.39 1.45
CA ALA A 41 -2.60 -17.04 0.05
C ALA A 41 -1.32 -17.42 -0.72
N SER A 42 -1.46 -18.01 -1.90
CA SER A 42 -0.31 -18.34 -2.75
C SER A 42 0.38 -17.06 -3.25
N TRP A 43 1.59 -17.18 -3.81
CA TRP A 43 2.30 -16.02 -4.36
C TRP A 43 1.47 -15.37 -5.48
N GLU A 44 0.84 -16.18 -6.32
CA GLU A 44 -0.02 -15.78 -7.44
C GLU A 44 -1.27 -15.03 -6.94
N GLU A 45 -1.93 -15.52 -5.88
CA GLU A 45 -3.06 -14.81 -5.28
C GLU A 45 -2.67 -13.44 -4.74
N MET A 46 -1.48 -13.32 -4.12
CA MET A 46 -0.96 -12.04 -3.65
C MET A 46 -0.55 -11.10 -4.80
N PHE A 47 -0.05 -11.66 -5.89
CA PHE A 47 0.28 -10.91 -7.10
C PHE A 47 -0.97 -10.34 -7.78
N GLU A 48 -2.05 -11.10 -7.87
CA GLU A 48 -3.34 -10.61 -8.37
C GLU A 48 -3.94 -9.53 -7.46
N LEU A 49 -3.80 -9.66 -6.13
CA LEU A 49 -4.19 -8.59 -5.21
C LEU A 49 -3.37 -7.31 -5.41
N LEU A 50 -2.07 -7.44 -5.72
CA LEU A 50 -1.22 -6.30 -6.03
C LEU A 50 -1.60 -5.64 -7.35
N LYS A 51 -1.99 -6.41 -8.37
CA LYS A 51 -2.55 -5.88 -9.63
C LYS A 51 -3.83 -5.10 -9.38
N ALA A 52 -4.77 -5.67 -8.61
CA ALA A 52 -6.01 -5.00 -8.26
C ALA A 52 -5.72 -3.68 -7.50
N TYR A 53 -4.79 -3.72 -6.54
CA TYR A 53 -4.36 -2.52 -5.82
C TYR A 53 -3.74 -1.47 -6.75
N GLN A 54 -2.92 -1.88 -7.73
CA GLN A 54 -2.37 -0.96 -8.72
C GLN A 54 -3.45 -0.34 -9.60
N GLN A 55 -4.45 -1.12 -10.03
CA GLN A 55 -5.56 -0.59 -10.83
C GLN A 55 -6.41 0.42 -10.06
N GLU A 56 -6.58 0.22 -8.74
CA GLU A 56 -7.36 1.12 -7.90
C GLU A 56 -6.59 2.40 -7.51
N HIS A 57 -5.29 2.29 -7.28
CA HIS A 57 -4.47 3.37 -6.72
C HIS A 57 -3.43 3.95 -7.69
N ASP A 58 -3.39 3.46 -8.93
CA ASP A 58 -2.38 3.78 -9.96
C ASP A 58 -0.93 3.54 -9.51
N HIS A 59 -0.70 2.75 -8.46
CA HIS A 59 0.62 2.48 -7.92
C HIS A 59 0.71 1.14 -7.17
N THR A 60 1.91 0.58 -7.09
CA THR A 60 2.19 -0.68 -6.37
C THR A 60 2.67 -0.46 -4.92
N ARG A 61 2.50 0.76 -4.38
CA ARG A 61 2.95 1.14 -3.04
C ARG A 61 1.89 0.75 -2.00
N VAL A 62 1.92 -0.51 -1.59
CA VAL A 62 1.02 -1.03 -0.56
C VAL A 62 1.58 -0.73 0.85
N PRO A 63 0.81 -0.09 1.75
CA PRO A 63 1.18 0.09 3.15
C PRO A 63 1.38 -1.25 3.86
N LYS A 64 2.31 -1.37 4.81
CA LYS A 64 2.62 -2.61 5.53
C LYS A 64 1.43 -3.09 6.37
N SER A 65 0.66 -2.15 6.90
CA SER A 65 -0.58 -2.38 7.65
C SER A 65 -1.75 -2.81 6.77
N TYR A 66 -1.63 -2.67 5.44
CA TYR A 66 -2.72 -2.94 4.51
C TYR A 66 -3.10 -4.42 4.50
N VAL A 67 -4.40 -4.63 4.68
CA VAL A 67 -5.06 -5.93 4.59
C VAL A 67 -6.11 -5.81 3.49
N ALA A 68 -5.99 -6.62 2.45
CA ALA A 68 -6.95 -6.67 1.37
C ALA A 68 -8.33 -7.14 1.88
N ASP A 69 -9.38 -6.88 1.11
CA ASP A 69 -10.77 -7.21 1.46
C ASP A 69 -11.01 -8.70 1.75
N ASN A 70 -10.14 -9.56 1.26
CA ASN A 70 -10.15 -11.00 1.52
C ASN A 70 -9.43 -11.40 2.83
N GLY A 71 -8.92 -10.44 3.60
CA GLY A 71 -8.16 -10.66 4.83
C GLY A 71 -6.67 -10.95 4.60
N ALA A 72 -6.20 -10.94 3.35
CA ALA A 72 -4.80 -11.15 3.04
C ALA A 72 -3.96 -9.93 3.44
N LYS A 73 -2.87 -10.16 4.16
CA LYS A 73 -1.92 -9.12 4.57
C LYS A 73 -1.00 -8.73 3.42
N LEU A 74 -1.58 -8.18 2.35
CA LEU A 74 -0.85 -7.78 1.13
C LEU A 74 0.30 -6.82 1.46
N GLY A 75 0.10 -5.90 2.42
CA GLY A 75 1.16 -5.01 2.90
C GLY A 75 2.39 -5.74 3.45
N ASN A 76 2.14 -6.78 4.24
CA ASN A 76 3.21 -7.62 4.79
C ASN A 76 3.89 -8.43 3.67
N TRP A 77 3.11 -8.98 2.73
CA TRP A 77 3.64 -9.70 1.59
C TRP A 77 4.56 -8.82 0.72
N VAL A 78 4.11 -7.62 0.34
CA VAL A 78 4.89 -6.62 -0.41
C VAL A 78 6.20 -6.28 0.31
N ASN A 79 6.14 -6.05 1.62
CA ASN A 79 7.34 -5.77 2.41
C ASN A 79 8.30 -6.97 2.45
N ASN A 80 7.77 -8.20 2.56
CA ASN A 80 8.59 -9.41 2.52
C ASN A 80 9.30 -9.56 1.17
N GLN A 81 8.65 -9.24 0.04
CA GLN A 81 9.31 -9.25 -1.28
C GLN A 81 10.47 -8.25 -1.33
N ARG A 82 10.27 -7.02 -0.80
CA ARG A 82 11.33 -6.00 -0.73
C ARG A 82 12.50 -6.42 0.16
N SER A 83 12.22 -7.04 1.30
CA SER A 83 13.25 -7.58 2.20
C SER A 83 14.03 -8.74 1.56
N ALA A 84 13.31 -9.67 0.91
CA ALA A 84 13.90 -10.81 0.20
C ALA A 84 14.86 -10.38 -0.91
N ARG A 85 14.51 -9.36 -1.71
CA ARG A 85 15.40 -8.79 -2.75
C ARG A 85 16.67 -8.15 -2.17
N LYS A 86 16.61 -7.58 -0.96
CA LYS A 86 17.77 -7.01 -0.25
C LYS A 86 18.63 -8.09 0.45
N GLY A 87 18.26 -9.37 0.35
CA GLY A 87 18.89 -10.45 1.10
C GLY A 87 18.64 -10.36 2.61
N GLN A 88 17.59 -9.66 3.02
CA GLN A 88 17.22 -9.46 4.43
C GLN A 88 16.04 -10.35 4.80
N GLY A 89 16.15 -11.06 5.93
CA GLY A 89 15.20 -12.10 6.31
C GLY A 89 15.46 -13.37 5.49
N GLY A 90 15.40 -14.54 6.13
CA GLY A 90 15.85 -15.81 5.55
C GLY A 90 15.08 -16.33 4.32
N CYS A 91 14.22 -15.52 3.70
CA CYS A 91 13.49 -15.85 2.48
C CYS A 91 14.19 -15.23 1.26
N LYS A 92 14.55 -16.07 0.29
CA LYS A 92 14.98 -15.64 -1.04
C LYS A 92 13.77 -15.54 -1.94
N ILE A 93 13.76 -14.54 -2.80
CA ILE A 93 12.77 -14.41 -3.87
C ILE A 93 13.39 -14.94 -5.16
N ASP A 94 12.63 -15.73 -5.90
CA ASP A 94 13.07 -16.28 -7.19
C ASP A 94 13.12 -15.18 -8.25
N ALA A 95 14.05 -15.33 -9.20
CA ALA A 95 14.26 -14.34 -10.27
C ALA A 95 12.99 -14.16 -11.14
N GLU A 96 12.24 -15.23 -11.37
CA GLU A 96 10.97 -15.20 -12.11
C GLU A 96 9.93 -14.29 -11.43
N TYR A 97 9.82 -14.34 -10.10
CA TYR A 97 8.93 -13.48 -9.34
C TYR A 97 9.39 -12.03 -9.32
N ILE A 98 10.70 -11.78 -9.40
CA ILE A 98 11.22 -10.42 -9.57
C ILE A 98 10.78 -9.87 -10.92
N GLU A 99 10.92 -10.63 -12.01
CA GLU A 99 10.52 -10.20 -13.35
C GLU A 99 9.02 -9.93 -13.46
N GLN A 100 8.18 -10.77 -12.85
CA GLN A 100 6.74 -10.55 -12.83
C GLN A 100 6.37 -9.27 -12.08
N LEU A 101 6.99 -8.99 -10.94
CA LEU A 101 6.80 -7.75 -10.19
C LEU A 101 7.35 -6.53 -10.95
N ASP A 102 8.51 -6.65 -11.60
CA ASP A 102 9.08 -5.59 -12.45
C ASP A 102 8.17 -5.27 -13.63
N SER A 103 7.54 -6.28 -14.26
CA SER A 103 6.56 -6.10 -15.34
C SER A 103 5.32 -5.32 -14.91
N LEU A 104 4.98 -5.39 -13.62
CA LEU A 104 3.89 -4.64 -13.01
C LEU A 104 4.33 -3.21 -12.62
N GLY A 105 5.59 -2.82 -12.83
CA GLY A 105 6.11 -1.55 -12.32
C GLY A 105 6.19 -1.54 -10.79
N PHE A 106 6.51 -2.68 -10.18
CA PHE A 106 6.63 -2.80 -8.73
C PHE A 106 7.78 -1.95 -8.18
N VAL A 107 7.47 -1.09 -7.21
CA VAL A 107 8.48 -0.25 -6.56
C VAL A 107 9.17 -1.04 -5.44
N TRP A 108 10.35 -1.57 -5.75
CA TRP A 108 11.20 -2.36 -4.84
C TRP A 108 11.87 -1.58 -3.72
N GLY A 109 12.07 -0.28 -3.96
CA GLY A 109 12.78 0.58 -3.04
C GLY A 109 13.05 1.90 -3.73
N VAL A 110 12.67 2.96 -3.04
CA VAL A 110 12.86 4.33 -3.47
C VAL A 110 14.36 4.62 -3.29
N ASN A 111 15.11 4.58 -4.39
CA ASN A 111 16.54 4.90 -4.42
C ASN A 111 16.73 6.30 -3.79
N ARG A 112 17.86 6.62 -3.15
CA ARG A 112 18.05 7.96 -2.52
C ARG A 112 17.95 9.13 -3.51
N ALA A 113 17.99 8.83 -4.81
CA ALA A 113 17.75 9.73 -5.94
C ALA A 113 16.30 9.73 -6.45
N ALA A 114 15.38 9.10 -5.73
CA ALA A 114 13.97 9.09 -6.03
C ALA A 114 13.46 10.50 -6.27
N SER A 115 12.84 10.66 -7.43
CA SER A 115 12.33 11.93 -7.90
C SER A 115 11.39 12.53 -6.86
N CYS A 116 11.24 13.86 -6.88
CA CYS A 116 10.24 14.56 -6.08
C CYS A 116 8.87 13.84 -6.14
N GLU A 117 8.51 13.33 -7.32
CA GLU A 117 7.28 12.58 -7.61
C GLU A 117 7.05 11.40 -6.68
N GLU A 118 8.06 10.55 -6.45
CA GLU A 118 7.88 9.35 -5.65
C GLU A 118 7.66 9.68 -4.17
N ASN A 119 8.37 10.69 -3.68
CA ASN A 119 8.24 11.15 -2.31
C ASN A 119 6.89 11.86 -2.08
N PHE A 120 6.37 12.48 -3.13
CA PHE A 120 5.06 13.12 -3.14
C PHE A 120 3.93 12.08 -3.03
N GLU A 121 4.02 10.98 -3.77
CA GLU A 121 3.06 9.89 -3.64
C GLU A 121 3.08 9.25 -2.25
N LEU A 122 4.26 9.09 -1.63
CA LEU A 122 4.36 8.63 -0.24
C LEU A 122 3.67 9.57 0.75
N LEU A 123 3.77 10.88 0.52
CA LEU A 123 3.08 11.88 1.33
C LEU A 123 1.56 11.85 1.12
N LYS A 124 1.11 11.60 -0.12
CA LYS A 124 -0.31 11.45 -0.47
C LYS A 124 -0.91 10.22 0.21
N ALA A 125 -0.23 9.08 0.16
CA ALA A 125 -0.62 7.87 0.88
C ALA A 125 -0.70 8.12 2.40
N TYR A 126 0.31 8.76 2.97
CA TYR A 126 0.30 9.14 4.40
C TYR A 126 -0.91 10.03 4.76
N LYS A 127 -1.26 10.99 3.88
CA LYS A 127 -2.43 11.84 4.08
C LYS A 127 -3.74 11.04 4.00
N GLN A 128 -3.85 10.09 3.09
CA GLN A 128 -5.03 9.23 2.98
C GLN A 128 -5.21 8.38 4.25
N GLU A 129 -4.12 7.84 4.80
CA GLU A 129 -4.14 7.00 6.00
C GLU A 129 -4.42 7.80 7.29
N HIS A 130 -3.77 8.96 7.45
CA HIS A 130 -3.81 9.73 8.70
C HIS A 130 -4.72 10.97 8.64
N GLY A 131 -5.30 11.28 7.49
CA GLY A 131 -6.11 12.48 7.26
C GLY A 131 -5.31 13.80 7.20
N HIS A 132 -3.99 13.76 7.37
CA HIS A 132 -3.14 14.95 7.44
C HIS A 132 -1.73 14.70 6.91
N THR A 133 -1.00 15.76 6.56
CA THR A 133 0.41 15.67 6.13
C THR A 133 1.42 15.97 7.25
N ARG A 134 0.99 15.90 8.52
CA ARG A 134 1.86 16.15 9.70
C ARG A 134 2.73 14.93 10.00
N VAL A 135 3.62 14.58 9.07
CA VAL A 135 4.52 13.44 9.21
C VAL A 135 5.55 13.72 10.32
N PRO A 136 5.65 12.85 11.36
CA PRO A 136 6.71 12.93 12.38
C PRO A 136 8.10 12.78 11.76
N GLN A 137 9.12 13.47 12.27
CA GLN A 137 10.47 13.42 11.69
C GLN A 137 11.07 12.00 11.70
N SER A 138 10.74 11.20 12.72
CA SER A 138 11.17 9.81 12.86
C SER A 138 10.39 8.83 11.98
N TYR A 139 9.34 9.27 11.29
CA TYR A 139 8.50 8.39 10.49
C TYR A 139 9.28 7.81 9.31
N VAL A 140 9.18 6.48 9.21
CA VAL A 140 9.72 5.67 8.12
C VAL A 140 8.52 5.02 7.46
N ALA A 141 8.34 5.29 6.17
CA ALA A 141 7.34 4.64 5.35
C ALA A 141 7.65 3.14 5.23
N ASP A 142 6.65 2.38 4.79
CA ASP A 142 6.70 0.92 4.78
C ASP A 142 7.71 0.32 3.81
N ASP A 143 8.20 1.09 2.86
CA ASP A 143 9.32 0.74 1.97
C ASP A 143 10.71 0.99 2.61
N GLY A 144 10.74 1.48 3.86
CA GLY A 144 11.94 1.89 4.57
C GLY A 144 12.37 3.34 4.27
N PHE A 145 11.60 4.09 3.48
CA PHE A 145 11.90 5.48 3.17
C PHE A 145 11.64 6.37 4.37
N LYS A 146 12.61 7.24 4.71
CA LYS A 146 12.47 8.19 5.81
C LYS A 146 11.63 9.40 5.39
N LEU A 147 10.33 9.19 5.15
CA LEU A 147 9.40 10.23 4.73
C LEU A 147 9.38 11.41 5.72
N GLY A 148 9.49 11.14 7.03
CA GLY A 148 9.63 12.19 8.04
C GLY A 148 10.85 13.08 7.86
N SER A 149 11.98 12.48 7.47
CA SER A 149 13.21 13.21 7.15
C SER A 149 13.06 14.04 5.88
N TRP A 150 12.40 13.49 4.85
CA TRP A 150 12.16 14.21 3.60
C TRP A 150 11.24 15.41 3.80
N VAL A 151 10.10 15.22 4.46
CA VAL A 151 9.14 16.28 4.81
C VAL A 151 9.81 17.38 5.64
N SER A 152 10.66 17.01 6.61
CA SER A 152 11.45 17.97 7.40
C SER A 152 12.43 18.76 6.53
N ALA A 153 13.09 18.10 5.57
CA ALA A 153 13.98 18.77 4.62
C ALA A 153 13.24 19.78 3.73
N GLN A 154 12.01 19.47 3.28
CA GLN A 154 11.18 20.41 2.51
C GLN A 154 10.82 21.66 3.32
N ARG A 155 10.41 21.48 4.59
CA ARG A 155 10.10 22.59 5.50
C ARG A 155 11.32 23.50 5.73
N LYS A 156 12.51 22.91 5.90
CA LYS A 156 13.77 23.66 6.04
C LYS A 156 14.12 24.42 4.76
N ALA A 157 14.03 23.76 3.60
CA ALA A 157 14.31 24.37 2.30
C ALA A 157 13.41 25.59 2.02
N ARG A 158 12.11 25.52 2.35
CA ARG A 158 11.19 26.67 2.20
C ARG A 158 11.55 27.86 3.10
N ARG A 159 12.18 27.61 4.26
CA ARG A 159 12.67 28.66 5.18
C ARG A 159 14.07 29.18 4.79
N GLY A 160 14.63 28.73 3.67
CA GLY A 160 16.02 29.02 3.30
C GLY A 160 17.05 28.38 4.23
N GLN A 161 16.66 27.35 4.99
CA GLN A 161 17.53 26.64 5.93
C GLN A 161 18.04 25.33 5.31
N GLY A 162 19.36 25.09 5.42
CA GLY A 162 20.01 23.92 4.85
C GLY A 162 20.48 24.11 3.41
N GLY A 163 21.30 23.19 2.89
CA GLY A 163 21.91 23.30 1.56
C GLY A 163 20.98 22.97 0.38
N ARG A 164 19.72 22.55 0.64
CA ARG A 164 18.77 22.15 -0.39
C ARG A 164 17.88 23.34 -0.77
N LYS A 165 17.80 23.65 -2.06
CA LYS A 165 16.81 24.59 -2.61
C LYS A 165 15.56 23.82 -3.02
N ILE A 166 14.40 24.38 -2.70
CA ILE A 166 13.10 23.91 -3.17
C ILE A 166 12.66 24.86 -4.28
N ASP A 167 12.24 24.31 -5.41
CA ASP A 167 11.71 25.10 -6.53
C ASP A 167 10.22 25.42 -6.36
N ALA A 168 9.72 26.35 -7.17
CA ALA A 168 8.32 26.79 -7.10
C ALA A 168 7.33 25.68 -7.47
N GLN A 169 7.68 24.80 -8.42
CA GLN A 169 6.82 23.70 -8.84
C GLN A 169 6.63 22.68 -7.70
N GLN A 170 7.69 22.40 -6.94
CA GLN A 170 7.64 21.51 -5.81
C GLN A 170 6.85 22.09 -4.64
N ILE A 171 6.89 23.41 -4.44
CA ILE A 171 6.03 24.11 -3.47
C ILE A 171 4.56 23.97 -3.88
N GLU A 172 4.23 24.28 -5.14
CA GLU A 172 2.86 24.23 -5.65
C GLU A 172 2.28 22.81 -5.56
N LYS A 173 3.07 21.79 -5.92
CA LYS A 173 2.66 20.39 -5.74
C LYS A 173 2.32 20.10 -4.28
N LEU A 174 3.21 20.41 -3.35
CA LEU A 174 2.98 20.20 -1.92
C LEU A 174 1.77 20.97 -1.39
N ASP A 175 1.56 22.20 -1.85
CA ASP A 175 0.40 23.02 -1.51
C ASP A 175 -0.91 22.39 -2.03
N SER A 176 -0.92 21.77 -3.21
CA SER A 176 -2.10 21.06 -3.73
C SER A 176 -2.52 19.86 -2.87
N LEU A 177 -1.59 19.24 -2.14
CA LEU A 177 -1.90 18.22 -1.12
C LEU A 177 -2.33 18.80 0.23
N GLY A 178 -2.40 20.12 0.40
CA GLY A 178 -2.66 20.75 1.69
C GLY A 178 -1.53 20.51 2.68
N PHE A 179 -0.28 20.55 2.21
CA PHE A 179 0.87 20.24 3.04
C PHE A 179 1.07 21.24 4.19
N ALA A 180 1.13 20.71 5.41
CA ALA A 180 1.45 21.46 6.62
C ALA A 180 2.94 21.87 6.68
N TRP A 181 3.23 23.07 6.18
CA TRP A 181 4.55 23.72 6.25
C TRP A 181 4.94 24.14 7.67
N ALA A 182 3.95 24.47 8.49
CA ALA A 182 4.11 24.72 9.92
C ALA A 182 3.48 23.54 10.69
N VAL A 183 4.30 22.89 11.51
CA VAL A 183 3.80 22.01 12.57
C VAL A 183 3.84 22.88 13.81
N ASN A 184 2.68 23.40 14.21
CA ASN A 184 2.49 24.00 15.52
C ASN A 184 2.12 22.89 16.50
#